data_AF-D7E5I8-F1
#
_entry.id   AF-D7E5I8-F1
#
_cell.length_a   1.000
_cell.length_b   1.000
_cell.length_c   1.000
_cell.angle_alpha   90.00
_cell.angle_beta   90.00
_cell.angle_gamma   90.00
#
_symmetry.space_group_name_H-M   'P 1'
#
loop_
_entity.id
_entity.type
_entity.pdbx_description
1 polymer ?
#
loop_
_entity_poly.entity_id
_entity_poly.type
_entity_poly.pdbx_seq_one_letter_code
_entity_poly.pdbx_strand_id
1 'polypeptide(L)'
;MKYLAQVHKNDFDQYQLCLLAHQETEYLWSIISEETFIPLKIDNTMNEKVLVLVAISPTGEIETIEDATKWLIYLVETYLTAGITPAFLQQEADQAEHWRQSLTLQSQDLARRTLELEARREQIQALEESLNRDKNGHQEGNS
;
A
#
# COMPACT_ATOMS: atom_id res chain seq x y z
N MET A 1 1.49 -21.42 12.78
CA MET A 1 1.16 -19.97 12.75
C MET A 1 1.87 -19.28 13.90
N LYS A 2 2.35 -18.04 13.71
CA LYS A 2 3.06 -17.29 14.77
C LYS A 2 2.09 -16.39 15.53
N TYR A 3 2.28 -16.33 16.84
CA TYR A 3 1.46 -15.56 17.77
C TYR A 3 2.36 -14.71 18.65
N LEU A 4 1.90 -13.51 18.99
CA LEU A 4 2.44 -12.71 20.07
C LEU A 4 1.59 -13.02 21.30
N ALA A 5 2.24 -13.46 22.36
CA ALA A 5 1.58 -13.81 23.60
C ALA A 5 2.27 -13.16 24.80
N GLN A 6 1.51 -13.02 25.87
CA GLN A 6 2.03 -12.63 27.18
C GLN A 6 1.98 -13.82 28.12
N VAL A 7 3.06 -14.04 28.86
CA VAL A 7 3.08 -15.00 29.98
C VAL A 7 2.21 -14.44 31.09
N HIS A 8 1.22 -15.22 31.51
CA HIS A 8 0.29 -14.90 32.57
C HIS A 8 0.30 -16.02 33.61
N LYS A 9 0.10 -15.68 34.88
CA LYS A 9 0.00 -16.64 35.97
C LYS A 9 -1.42 -16.63 36.50
N ASN A 10 -2.10 -17.77 36.46
CA ASN A 10 -3.48 -17.86 36.94
C ASN A 10 -3.54 -17.90 38.48
N ASP A 11 -4.76 -17.84 39.02
CA ASP A 11 -5.03 -17.90 40.47
C ASP A 11 -4.53 -19.18 41.15
N PHE A 12 -4.27 -20.24 40.37
CA PHE A 12 -3.76 -21.53 40.85
C PHE A 12 -2.23 -21.65 40.74
N ASP A 13 -1.53 -20.54 40.54
CA ASP A 13 -0.08 -20.45 40.41
C ASP A 13 0.49 -21.16 39.16
N GLN A 14 -0.36 -21.45 38.17
CA GLN A 14 0.03 -22.10 36.92
C GLN A 14 0.27 -21.07 35.81
N TYR A 15 1.31 -21.30 35.01
CA TYR A 15 1.64 -20.45 33.88
C TYR A 15 0.76 -20.77 32.66
N GLN A 16 0.26 -19.71 32.04
CA GLN A 16 -0.52 -19.74 30.81
C GLN A 16 -0.07 -18.63 29.86
N LEU A 17 -0.31 -18.83 28.57
CA LEU A 17 -0.04 -17.85 27.53
C LEU A 17 -1.34 -17.16 27.16
N CYS A 18 -1.40 -15.85 27.37
CA CYS A 18 -2.46 -15.00 26.84
C CYS A 18 -2.08 -14.59 25.42
N LEU A 19 -2.83 -15.05 24.41
CA LEU A 19 -2.59 -14.67 23.02
C LEU A 19 -3.08 -13.23 22.79
N LEU A 20 -2.21 -12.38 22.25
CA LEU A 20 -2.49 -10.96 22.01
C LEU A 20 -2.67 -10.63 20.53
N ALA A 21 -1.86 -11.26 19.67
CA ALA A 21 -1.93 -11.06 18.23
C ALA A 21 -1.47 -12.31 17.48
N HIS A 22 -1.86 -12.44 16.22
CA HIS A 22 -1.40 -13.50 15.35
C HIS A 22 -0.94 -12.95 14.01
N GLN A 23 0.03 -13.64 13.41
CA GLN A 23 0.56 -13.29 12.11
C GLN A 23 -0.33 -13.90 11.01
N GLU A 24 -0.96 -13.04 10.21
CA GLU A 24 -1.69 -13.45 9.02
C GLU A 24 -0.74 -13.63 7.84
N THR A 25 0.17 -12.66 7.65
CA THR A 25 1.22 -12.70 6.62
C THR A 25 2.51 -12.08 7.17
N GLU A 26 3.60 -12.08 6.39
CA GLU A 26 4.91 -11.59 6.84
C GLU A 26 4.84 -10.18 7.50
N TYR A 27 4.06 -9.28 6.92
CA TYR A 27 3.93 -7.88 7.36
C TYR A 27 2.55 -7.52 7.92
N LEU A 28 1.67 -8.51 8.13
CA LEU A 28 0.32 -8.30 8.63
C LEU A 28 0.07 -9.13 9.90
N TRP A 29 -0.24 -8.41 10.97
CA TRP A 29 -0.61 -8.98 12.26
C TRP A 29 -2.01 -8.49 12.65
N SER A 30 -2.80 -9.41 13.20
CA SER A 30 -4.16 -9.15 13.66
C SER A 30 -4.24 -9.32 15.16
N ILE A 31 -4.82 -8.33 15.83
CA ILE A 31 -5.03 -8.32 17.29
C ILE A 31 -6.15 -9.30 17.63
N ILE A 32 -5.90 -10.14 18.63
CA ILE A 32 -6.87 -11.07 19.16
C ILE A 32 -7.66 -10.31 20.23
N SER A 33 -8.95 -10.06 19.96
CA SER A 33 -9.81 -9.27 20.86
C SER A 33 -10.36 -10.09 22.03
N GLU A 34 -10.44 -11.41 21.87
CA GLU A 34 -10.92 -12.33 22.89
C GLU A 34 -9.74 -12.93 23.65
N GLU A 35 -9.77 -12.83 24.97
CA GLU A 35 -8.71 -13.39 25.82
C GLU A 35 -8.63 -14.91 25.63
N THR A 36 -7.62 -15.34 24.87
CA THR A 36 -7.38 -16.74 24.59
C THR A 36 -6.17 -17.20 25.40
N PHE A 37 -6.40 -18.12 26.32
CA PHE A 37 -5.35 -18.65 27.18
C PHE A 37 -4.95 -20.06 26.77
N ILE A 38 -3.65 -20.30 26.61
CA ILE A 38 -3.10 -21.64 26.38
C ILE A 38 -2.31 -22.08 27.61
N PRO A 39 -2.64 -23.21 28.25
CA PRO A 39 -1.92 -23.69 29.41
C PRO A 39 -0.50 -24.09 29.03
N LEU A 40 0.48 -23.59 29.79
CA LEU A 40 1.88 -23.93 29.59
C LEU A 40 2.20 -25.21 30.39
N LYS A 41 2.47 -26.31 29.69
CA LYS A 41 2.77 -27.61 30.33
C LYS A 41 4.19 -27.73 30.88
N ILE A 42 5.03 -26.72 30.71
CA ILE A 42 6.45 -26.76 31.02
C ILE A 42 6.67 -26.03 32.35
N ASP A 43 7.47 -26.63 33.25
CA ASP A 43 8.06 -26.01 34.46
C ASP A 43 9.05 -24.88 34.12
N ASN A 44 8.75 -24.12 33.07
CA ASN A 44 9.56 -23.02 32.63
C ASN A 44 9.35 -21.89 33.62
N THR A 45 10.45 -21.51 34.26
CA THR A 45 10.63 -20.34 35.13
C THR A 45 10.50 -19.03 34.34
N MET A 46 9.44 -18.91 33.55
CA MET A 46 9.12 -17.70 32.81
C MET A 46 8.51 -16.71 33.79
N ASN A 47 9.04 -15.48 33.80
CA ASN A 47 8.47 -14.42 34.62
C ASN A 47 7.09 -14.02 34.05
N GLU A 48 6.17 -13.72 34.95
CA GLU A 48 4.87 -13.16 34.58
C GLU A 48 5.05 -11.86 33.78
N LYS A 49 4.11 -11.58 32.87
CA LYS A 49 4.00 -10.38 32.04
C LYS A 49 5.08 -10.21 30.96
N VAL A 50 5.92 -11.23 30.75
CA VAL A 50 6.89 -11.25 29.64
C VAL A 50 6.16 -11.48 28.31
N LEU A 51 6.57 -10.74 27.28
CA LEU A 51 6.10 -10.93 25.91
C LEU A 51 6.94 -11.98 25.19
N VAL A 52 6.26 -12.93 24.55
CA VAL A 52 6.88 -14.05 23.84
C VAL A 52 6.24 -14.22 22.46
N LEU A 53 7.02 -14.71 21.52
CA LEU A 53 6.56 -15.20 20.24
C LEU A 53 6.36 -16.71 20.32
N VAL A 54 5.20 -17.18 19.87
CA VAL A 54 4.81 -18.58 19.98
C VAL A 54 4.45 -19.10 18.61
N ALA A 55 5.08 -20.19 18.17
CA ALA A 55 4.62 -20.93 17.01
C ALA A 55 3.65 -22.03 17.47
N ILE A 56 2.44 -22.00 16.94
CA ILE A 56 1.41 -23.01 17.20
C ILE A 56 1.16 -23.78 15.92
N SER A 57 1.19 -25.11 16.02
CA SER A 57 0.90 -26.03 14.92
C SER A 57 -0.57 -25.93 14.49
N PRO A 58 -0.94 -26.44 13.30
CA PRO A 58 -2.34 -26.56 12.90
C PRO A 58 -3.17 -27.45 13.84
N THR A 59 -2.53 -28.34 14.61
CA THR A 59 -3.17 -29.20 15.62
C THR A 59 -3.36 -28.50 16.96
N GLY A 60 -2.92 -27.24 17.10
CA GLY A 60 -3.05 -26.45 18.33
C GLY A 60 -1.95 -26.71 19.36
N GLU A 61 -0.88 -27.41 18.98
CA GLU A 61 0.25 -27.69 19.86
C GLU A 61 1.29 -26.57 19.76
N ILE A 62 1.90 -26.21 20.89
CA ILE A 62 2.99 -25.23 20.91
C ILE A 62 4.25 -25.89 20.37
N GLU A 63 4.77 -25.38 19.25
CA GLU A 63 6.00 -25.84 18.62
C GLU A 63 7.22 -25.12 19.17
N THR A 64 7.16 -23.78 19.27
CA THR A 64 8.26 -22.96 19.78
C THR A 64 7.76 -21.80 20.63
N ILE A 65 8.58 -21.39 21.60
CA ILE A 65 8.39 -20.18 22.41
C ILE A 65 9.72 -19.43 22.42
N GLU A 66 9.69 -18.17 21.99
CA GLU A 66 10.86 -17.31 21.87
C GLU A 66 10.59 -15.95 22.52
N ASP A 67 11.66 -15.30 23.01
CA ASP A 67 11.56 -13.95 23.56
C ASP A 67 11.20 -12.93 22.45
N ALA A 68 10.18 -12.10 22.70
CA ALA A 68 9.69 -11.13 21.71
C ALA A 68 10.53 -9.85 21.63
N THR A 69 11.50 -9.61 22.52
CA THR A 69 12.25 -8.35 22.61
C THR A 69 12.96 -8.03 21.31
N LYS A 70 13.70 -8.98 20.73
CA LYS A 70 14.44 -8.75 19.47
C LYS A 70 13.49 -8.41 18.33
N TRP A 71 12.36 -9.09 18.27
CA TRP A 71 11.34 -8.84 17.26
C TRP A 71 10.65 -7.48 17.44
N LEU A 72 10.36 -7.07 18.69
CA LEU A 72 9.83 -5.75 18.99
C LEU A 72 10.82 -4.64 18.62
N ILE A 73 12.10 -4.80 18.97
CA ILE A 73 13.13 -3.84 18.58
C ILE A 73 13.23 -3.74 17.07
N TYR A 74 13.21 -4.87 16.35
CA TYR A 74 13.15 -4.87 14.89
C TYR A 74 11.93 -4.12 14.35
N LEU A 75 10.75 -4.29 14.95
CA LEU A 75 9.53 -3.59 14.55
C LEU A 75 9.66 -2.07 14.76
N VAL A 76 10.18 -1.66 15.91
CA VAL A 76 10.44 -0.24 16.23
C VAL A 76 11.44 0.34 15.22
N GLU A 77 12.54 -0.35 14.97
CA GLU A 77 13.56 0.05 14.00
C GLU A 77 12.99 0.16 12.59
N THR A 78 12.16 -0.80 12.17
CA THR A 78 11.64 -0.86 10.80
C THR A 78 10.53 0.16 10.53
N TYR A 79 9.62 0.36 11.48
CA TYR A 79 8.38 1.12 11.23
C TYR A 79 8.30 2.47 11.95
N LEU A 80 9.04 2.67 13.05
CA LEU A 80 8.91 3.89 13.86
C LEU A 80 10.11 4.86 13.72
N THR A 81 11.26 4.40 13.23
CA THR A 81 12.46 5.27 13.08
C THR A 81 12.37 6.23 11.89
N ALA A 82 11.68 5.83 10.81
CA ALA A 82 11.57 6.64 9.61
C ALA A 82 10.68 7.89 9.80
N GLY A 83 9.94 7.99 10.92
CA GLY A 83 9.00 9.08 11.17
C GLY A 83 7.81 9.12 10.21
N ILE A 84 7.65 8.09 9.38
CA ILE A 84 6.55 7.95 8.42
C ILE A 84 5.32 7.53 9.21
N THR A 85 4.39 8.46 9.36
CA THR A 85 3.11 8.18 10.02
C THR A 85 2.08 7.67 9.00
N PRO A 86 1.08 6.89 9.42
CA PRO A 86 -0.04 6.52 8.55
C PRO A 86 -0.73 7.74 7.93
N ALA A 87 -0.84 8.85 8.67
CA ALA A 87 -1.39 10.10 8.17
C ALA A 87 -0.55 10.71 7.05
N PHE A 88 0.79 10.65 7.17
CA PHE A 88 1.70 11.09 6.11
C PHE A 88 1.54 10.23 4.84
N LEU A 89 1.45 8.91 4.98
CA LEU A 89 1.22 8.02 3.83
C LEU A 89 -0.12 8.30 3.14
N GLN A 90 -1.18 8.54 3.91
CA GLN A 90 -2.47 8.92 3.34
C GLN A 90 -2.39 10.25 2.58
N GLN A 91 -1.72 11.25 3.15
CA GLN A 91 -1.54 12.54 2.50
C GLN A 91 -0.73 12.45 1.20
N GLU A 92 0.32 11.62 1.16
CA GLU A 92 1.08 11.37 -0.07
C GLU A 92 0.24 10.66 -1.14
N ALA A 93 -0.60 9.69 -0.74
CA ALA A 93 -1.52 9.02 -1.66
C ALA A 93 -2.54 10.00 -2.27
N ASP A 94 -3.11 10.89 -1.45
CA ASP A 94 -4.06 11.91 -1.91
C ASP A 94 -3.38 12.91 -2.87
N GLN A 95 -2.15 13.34 -2.57
CA GLN A 95 -1.37 14.20 -3.45
C GLN A 95 -1.04 13.52 -4.79
N ALA A 96 -0.64 12.26 -4.77
CA ALA A 96 -0.37 11.48 -5.98
C ALA A 96 -1.63 11.35 -6.85
N GLU A 97 -2.79 11.13 -6.23
CA GLU A 97 -4.08 11.09 -6.93
C GLU A 97 -4.44 12.45 -7.54
N HIS A 98 -4.23 13.54 -6.80
CA HIS A 98 -4.42 14.89 -7.35
C HIS A 98 -3.51 15.17 -8.54
N TRP A 99 -2.23 14.79 -8.49
CA TRP A 99 -1.32 14.92 -9.62
C TRP A 99 -1.76 14.08 -10.81
N ARG A 100 -2.23 12.85 -10.58
CA ARG A 100 -2.77 11.98 -11.63
C ARG A 100 -3.96 12.62 -12.34
N GLN A 101 -4.88 13.22 -11.60
CA GLN A 101 -6.03 13.94 -12.15
C GLN A 101 -5.60 15.16 -12.97
N SER A 102 -4.68 15.97 -12.44
CA SER A 102 -4.15 17.13 -13.15
C SER A 102 -3.46 16.75 -14.47
N LEU A 103 -2.64 15.69 -14.47
CA LEU A 103 -1.99 15.19 -15.68
C LEU A 103 -3.00 14.67 -16.70
N THR A 104 -4.06 14.01 -16.24
CA THR A 104 -5.14 13.54 -17.12
C THR A 104 -5.85 14.70 -17.81
N LEU A 105 -6.17 15.77 -17.08
CA LEU A 105 -6.78 16.98 -17.64
C LEU A 105 -5.86 17.68 -18.64
N GLN A 106 -4.58 17.81 -18.32
CA GLN A 106 -3.58 18.38 -19.24
C GLN A 106 -3.45 17.56 -20.54
N SER A 107 -3.45 16.23 -20.43
CA SER A 107 -3.40 15.33 -21.59
C SER A 107 -4.64 15.50 -22.49
N GLN A 108 -5.83 15.61 -21.90
CA GLN A 108 -7.07 15.85 -22.63
C GLN A 108 -7.07 17.21 -23.34
N ASP A 109 -6.60 18.28 -22.67
CA ASP A 109 -6.50 19.60 -23.28
C ASP A 109 -5.51 19.61 -24.46
N LEU A 110 -4.36 18.93 -24.32
CA LEU A 110 -3.40 18.77 -25.42
C LEU A 110 -4.01 18.02 -26.59
N ALA A 111 -4.71 16.91 -26.35
CA ALA A 111 -5.39 16.16 -27.41
C ALA A 111 -6.41 17.02 -28.15
N ARG A 112 -7.20 17.82 -27.43
CA ARG A 112 -8.14 18.77 -28.02
C ARG A 112 -7.43 19.79 -28.91
N ARG A 113 -6.36 20.42 -28.40
CA ARG A 113 -5.59 21.43 -29.17
C ARG A 113 -4.95 20.83 -30.42
N THR A 114 -4.46 19.60 -30.34
CA THR A 114 -3.91 18.89 -31.51
C THR A 114 -4.98 18.72 -32.59
N LEU A 115 -6.18 18.28 -32.22
CA LEU A 115 -7.30 18.15 -33.17
C LEU A 115 -7.70 19.50 -33.79
N GLU A 116 -7.77 20.56 -32.99
CA GLU A 116 -8.06 21.92 -33.50
C GLU A 116 -7.01 22.41 -34.49
N LEU A 117 -5.72 22.12 -34.24
CA LEU A 117 -4.63 22.48 -35.14
C LEU A 117 -4.66 21.65 -36.43
N GLU A 118 -4.96 20.36 -36.36
CA GLU A 118 -5.13 19.50 -37.53
C GLU A 118 -6.28 20.00 -38.42
N ALA A 119 -7.45 20.31 -37.83
CA ALA A 119 -8.57 20.88 -38.57
C ALA A 119 -8.23 22.23 -39.24
N ARG A 120 -7.49 23.11 -38.55
CA ARG A 120 -7.01 24.37 -39.15
C ARG A 120 -6.04 24.13 -40.31
N ARG A 121 -5.17 23.12 -40.20
CA ARG A 121 -4.23 22.76 -41.26
C ARG A 121 -4.97 22.27 -42.51
N GLU A 122 -5.97 21.42 -42.34
CA GLU A 122 -6.82 20.95 -43.44
C GLU A 122 -7.54 22.11 -44.14
N GLN A 123 -8.07 23.07 -43.36
CA GLN A 123 -8.73 24.26 -43.91
C GLN A 123 -7.76 25.12 -44.73
N ILE A 124 -6.52 25.32 -44.26
CA ILE A 124 -5.49 26.06 -45.00
C ILE A 124 -5.16 25.35 -46.31
N GLN A 125 -4.95 24.03 -46.28
CA GLN A 125 -4.67 23.25 -47.49
C GLN A 125 -5.79 23.36 -48.53
N ALA A 126 -7.06 23.26 -48.09
CA ALA A 126 -8.20 23.40 -49.00
C ALA A 126 -8.28 24.79 -49.66
N LEU A 127 -7.92 25.85 -48.92
CA LEU A 127 -7.85 27.23 -49.43
C LEU A 127 -6.66 27.42 -50.38
N GLU A 128 -5.50 26.84 -50.07
CA GLU A 128 -4.34 26.90 -50.96
C GLU A 128 -4.62 26.19 -52.29
N GLU A 129 -5.27 25.03 -52.25
CA GLU A 129 -5.69 24.31 -53.45
C GLU A 129 -6.70 25.09 -54.28
N SER A 130 -7.68 25.76 -53.66
CA SER A 130 -8.65 26.57 -54.40
C SER A 130 -7.99 27.76 -55.08
N LEU A 131 -7.12 28.49 -54.36
CA LEU A 131 -6.37 29.61 -54.93
C LEU A 131 -5.45 29.18 -56.07
N ASN A 132 -4.85 27.98 -55.99
CA ASN A 132 -3.98 27.46 -57.05
C ASN A 132 -4.80 27.08 -58.30
N ARG A 133 -5.98 26.49 -58.13
CA ARG A 133 -6.92 26.20 -59.23
C ARG A 133 -7.37 27.49 -59.93
N ASP A 134 -7.73 28.51 -59.18
CA ASP A 134 -8.19 29.79 -59.74
C ASP A 134 -7.08 30.50 -60.54
N LYS A 135 -5.83 30.46 -60.05
CA LYS A 135 -4.66 31.02 -60.76
C LYS A 135 -4.35 30.31 -62.07
N ASN A 136 -4.38 28.98 -62.07
CA ASN A 136 -4.12 28.19 -63.29
C ASN A 136 -5.22 28.42 -64.34
N GLY A 137 -6.49 28.51 -63.92
CA GLY A 137 -7.60 28.83 -64.83
C GLY A 137 -7.51 30.22 -65.49
N HIS A 138 -6.92 31.21 -64.80
CA HIS A 138 -6.69 32.54 -65.38
C HIS A 138 -5.51 32.60 -66.36
N GLN A 139 -4.54 31.68 -66.25
CA GLN A 139 -3.41 31.61 -67.19
C GLN A 139 -3.77 30.92 -68.51
N GLU A 140 -4.68 29.93 -68.49
CA GLU A 140 -5.16 29.26 -69.70
C GLU A 140 -6.15 30.09 -70.53
N GLY A 141 -6.86 31.06 -69.93
CA GLY A 141 -7.81 31.93 -70.62
C GLY A 141 -7.21 33.16 -71.33
N ASN A 142 -5.90 33.39 -71.20
CA ASN A 142 -5.23 34.61 -71.69
C ASN A 142 -4.09 34.33 -72.70
N SER A 143 -4.05 33.13 -73.30
CA SER A 143 -3.15 32.73 -74.39
C SER A 143 -3.89 32.49 -75.71
#